data_AF-A0A6V7JLD6-F1
#
_entry.id   AF-A0A6V7JLD6-F1
#
_cell.length_a   1.000
_cell.length_b   1.000
_cell.length_c   1.000
_cell.angle_alpha   90.00
_cell.angle_beta   90.00
_cell.angle_gamma   90.00
#
_symmetry.space_group_name_H-M   'P 1'
#
loop_
_entity.id
_entity.type
_entity.pdbx_description
1 polymer ?
#
loop_
_entity_poly.entity_id
_entity_poly.type
_entity_poly.pdbx_seq_one_letter_code
_entity_poly.pdbx_strand_id
1 'polypeptide(L)'
;SNSMKAPAAVVGFQFKHTALQSIFQSTTFNCDGMPNCINHCNNSFLACYLIDNNAYILASSSDNEAGRFFGEVRGPILMSM
;
A
#
# COMPACT_ATOMS: atom_id res chain seq x y z
N SER A 1 -32.79 27.73 -13.86
CA SER A 1 -31.50 28.30 -13.41
C SER A 1 -30.58 27.14 -13.06
N ASN A 2 -29.45 27.00 -13.75
CA ASN A 2 -28.45 25.98 -13.39
C ASN A 2 -27.51 26.57 -12.33
N SER A 3 -27.66 26.14 -11.08
CA SER A 3 -26.81 26.56 -9.97
C SER A 3 -25.49 25.78 -10.01
N MET A 4 -24.38 26.47 -10.27
CA MET A 4 -23.03 25.91 -10.13
C MET A 4 -22.75 25.65 -8.66
N LYS A 5 -22.37 24.41 -8.32
CA LYS A 5 -21.91 24.04 -6.98
C LYS A 5 -20.39 24.02 -6.95
N ALA A 6 -19.82 24.58 -5.89
CA ALA A 6 -18.40 24.48 -5.58
C ALA A 6 -18.24 23.78 -4.22
N PRO A 7 -17.16 23.00 -4.00
CA PRO A 7 -16.84 22.47 -2.69
C PRO A 7 -16.58 23.62 -1.71
N ALA A 8 -17.25 23.60 -0.55
CA ALA A 8 -17.11 24.64 0.46
C ALA A 8 -15.83 24.48 1.30
N ALA A 9 -15.35 23.24 1.47
CA ALA A 9 -14.13 22.91 2.20
C ALA A 9 -13.66 21.49 1.85
N VAL A 10 -12.42 21.17 2.25
CA VAL A 10 -11.85 19.81 2.25
C VAL A 10 -11.36 19.52 3.67
N VAL A 11 -11.60 18.29 4.14
CA VAL A 11 -11.04 17.80 5.41
C VAL A 11 -9.89 16.87 5.09
N GLY A 12 -8.77 17.06 5.79
CA GLY A 12 -7.60 16.19 5.70
C GLY A 12 -7.21 15.67 7.08
N PHE A 13 -6.64 14.47 7.11
CA PHE A 13 -6.03 13.88 8.29
C PHE A 13 -4.66 13.33 7.92
N GLN A 14 -3.65 13.61 8.74
CA GLN A 14 -2.33 13.04 8.61
C GLN A 14 -2.16 11.93 9.64
N PHE A 15 -1.98 10.69 9.16
CA PHE A 15 -1.64 9.56 10.02
C PHE A 15 -0.13 9.35 10.08
N LYS A 16 0.32 8.71 11.17
CA LYS A 16 1.71 8.26 11.27
C LYS A 16 1.94 7.09 10.32
N HIS A 17 2.90 7.22 9.41
CA HIS A 17 3.26 6.17 8.46
C HIS A 17 3.60 4.85 9.17
N THR A 18 4.34 4.91 10.28
CA THR A 18 4.70 3.72 11.07
C THR A 18 3.48 2.96 11.60
N ALA A 19 2.40 3.66 11.97
CA ALA A 19 1.17 3.00 12.40
C ALA A 19 0.48 2.28 11.23
N LEU A 20 0.45 2.90 10.05
CA LEU A 20 -0.07 2.26 8.84
C LEU A 20 0.78 1.03 8.46
N GLN A 21 2.10 1.16 8.52
CA GLN A 21 3.06 0.08 8.26
C GLN A 21 2.82 -1.10 9.22
N SER A 22 2.60 -0.84 10.52
CA SER A 22 2.30 -1.89 11.49
C SER A 22 0.98 -2.61 11.19
N ILE A 23 -0.05 -1.88 10.74
CA ILE A 23 -1.32 -2.49 10.33
C ILE A 23 -1.10 -3.38 9.10
N PHE A 24 -0.44 -2.85 8.07
CA PHE A 24 -0.10 -3.61 6.86
C PHE A 24 0.63 -4.92 7.20
N GLN A 25 1.65 -4.86 8.05
CA GLN A 25 2.39 -6.04 8.48
C GLN A 25 1.50 -7.00 9.26
N SER A 26 0.79 -6.52 10.29
CA SER A 26 -0.07 -7.38 11.12
C SER A 26 -1.14 -8.11 10.30
N THR A 27 -1.68 -7.48 9.27
CA THR A 27 -2.71 -8.07 8.40
C THR A 27 -2.13 -9.05 7.39
N THR A 28 -0.94 -8.78 6.85
CA THR A 28 -0.42 -9.54 5.70
C THR A 28 0.66 -10.56 6.05
N PHE A 29 1.26 -10.49 7.24
CA PHE A 29 2.39 -11.33 7.64
C PHE A 29 1.96 -12.70 8.19
N ASN A 30 0.66 -12.88 8.41
CA ASN A 30 0.10 -14.11 8.95
C ASN A 30 -0.93 -14.68 7.98
N CYS A 31 -1.16 -15.98 8.08
CA CYS A 31 -2.30 -16.64 7.44
C CYS A 31 -3.23 -17.11 8.56
N ASP A 32 -4.37 -16.45 8.70
CA ASP A 32 -5.32 -16.68 9.79
C ASP A 32 -5.73 -18.15 9.90
N GLY A 33 -5.13 -18.87 10.86
CA GLY A 33 -5.47 -20.24 11.20
C GLY A 33 -5.10 -21.31 10.17
N MET A 34 -4.33 -20.98 9.13
CA MET A 34 -3.97 -21.94 8.07
C MET A 34 -2.58 -22.57 8.35
N PRO A 35 -2.51 -23.84 8.79
CA PRO A 35 -1.23 -24.48 9.07
C PRO A 35 -0.36 -24.61 7.81
N ASN A 36 0.95 -24.39 7.95
CA ASN A 36 1.95 -24.43 6.88
C ASN A 36 1.69 -23.46 5.70
N CYS A 37 0.98 -22.35 5.94
CA CYS A 37 0.80 -21.34 4.92
C CYS A 37 2.12 -20.64 4.58
N ILE A 38 2.45 -20.60 3.29
CA ILE A 38 3.62 -19.90 2.75
C ILE A 38 3.26 -18.59 2.05
N ASN A 39 1.97 -18.33 1.81
CA ASN A 39 1.50 -17.17 1.06
C ASN A 39 1.20 -15.99 1.98
N HIS A 40 2.24 -15.48 2.66
CA HIS A 40 2.16 -14.30 3.52
C HIS A 40 3.35 -13.37 3.31
N CYS A 41 3.21 -12.10 3.66
CA CYS A 41 4.21 -11.07 3.39
C CYS A 41 5.45 -11.10 4.30
N ASN A 42 5.44 -11.93 5.35
CA ASN A 42 6.66 -12.27 6.09
C ASN A 42 7.53 -13.31 5.36
N ASN A 43 7.06 -13.87 4.24
CA ASN A 43 7.83 -14.87 3.49
C ASN A 43 8.85 -14.14 2.59
N SER A 44 10.13 -14.50 2.71
CA SER A 44 11.21 -13.95 1.89
C SER A 44 11.06 -14.19 0.39
N PHE A 45 10.23 -15.16 -0.03
CA PHE A 45 9.96 -15.43 -1.44
C PHE A 45 8.91 -14.48 -2.05
N LEU A 46 8.21 -13.69 -1.24
CA LEU A 46 7.18 -12.75 -1.69
C LEU A 46 7.61 -11.31 -1.44
N ALA A 47 7.40 -10.45 -2.44
CA ALA A 47 7.54 -9.01 -2.30
C ALA A 47 6.14 -8.39 -2.26
N CYS A 48 5.74 -7.89 -1.10
CA CYS A 48 4.41 -7.30 -0.89
C CYS A 48 4.45 -5.78 -0.88
N TYR A 49 3.42 -5.18 -1.48
CA TYR A 49 3.28 -3.74 -1.60
C TYR A 49 1.83 -3.34 -1.32
N LEU A 50 1.66 -2.26 -0.56
CA LEU A 50 0.43 -1.48 -0.54
C LEU A 50 0.68 -0.28 -1.46
N ILE A 51 -0.10 -0.19 -2.54
CA ILE A 51 0.00 0.89 -3.53
C ILE A 51 -1.28 1.70 -3.56
N ASP A 52 -1.16 3.00 -3.82
CA ASP A 52 -2.34 3.83 -4.09
C ASP A 52 -2.80 3.71 -5.55
N ASN A 53 -3.91 4.36 -5.85
CA ASN A 53 -4.50 4.44 -7.18
C ASN A 53 -3.65 5.21 -8.22
N ASN A 54 -2.58 5.87 -7.79
CA ASN A 54 -1.60 6.53 -8.67
C ASN A 54 -0.28 5.74 -8.72
N ALA A 55 -0.27 4.50 -8.22
CA ALA A 55 0.87 3.60 -8.18
C ALA A 55 2.07 4.11 -7.36
N TYR A 56 1.84 4.92 -6.34
CA TYR A 56 2.85 5.20 -5.32
C TYR A 56 2.82 4.14 -4.22
N ILE A 57 4.02 3.70 -3.80
CA ILE A 57 4.17 2.72 -2.72
C ILE A 57 3.87 3.41 -1.39
N LEU A 58 2.82 2.97 -0.71
CA LEU A 58 2.46 3.43 0.64
C LEU A 58 3.17 2.61 1.72
N ALA A 59 3.29 1.29 1.51
CA ALA A 59 3.98 0.37 2.42
C ALA A 59 4.60 -0.78 1.61
N SER A 60 5.75 -1.27 2.04
CA SER A 60 6.37 -2.51 1.56
C SER A 60 7.21 -3.14 2.68
N SER A 61 7.90 -4.24 2.39
CA SER A 61 8.87 -4.82 3.34
C SER A 61 10.16 -4.00 3.48
N SER A 62 10.38 -2.99 2.62
CA SER A 62 11.57 -2.15 2.59
C SER A 62 11.18 -0.70 2.86
N ASP A 63 11.61 -0.14 4.00
CA ASP A 63 11.23 1.21 4.42
C ASP A 63 11.66 2.31 3.42
N ASN A 64 12.68 2.02 2.62
CA ASN A 64 13.27 2.90 1.61
C ASN A 64 12.50 2.93 0.27
N GLU A 65 11.39 2.21 0.15
CA GLU A 65 10.52 2.23 -1.04
C GLU A 65 9.27 3.09 -0.86
N ALA A 66 8.90 3.44 0.38
CA ALA A 66 7.74 4.28 0.66
C ALA A 66 7.84 5.64 -0.08
N GLY A 67 6.76 6.05 -0.72
CA GLY A 67 6.67 7.28 -1.50
C GLY A 67 7.29 7.20 -2.90
N ARG A 68 7.93 6.09 -3.29
CA ARG A 68 8.45 5.90 -4.65
C ARG A 68 7.34 5.45 -5.60
N PHE A 69 7.48 5.79 -6.88
CA PHE A 69 6.62 5.27 -7.92
C PHE A 69 6.89 3.78 -8.14
N PHE A 70 5.85 2.94 -8.08
CA PHE A 70 5.99 1.49 -8.19
C PHE A 70 6.64 1.06 -9.51
N GLY A 71 6.40 1.79 -10.60
CA GLY A 71 7.02 1.50 -11.90
C GLY A 71 8.54 1.69 -11.92
N GLU A 72 9.11 2.53 -11.05
CA GLU A 72 10.57 2.64 -10.91
C GLU A 72 11.17 1.47 -10.14
N VAL A 73 10.37 0.83 -9.26
CA VAL A 73 10.81 -0.24 -8.36
C VAL A 73 10.53 -1.63 -8.96
N ARG A 74 9.43 -1.78 -9.70
CA ARG A 74 8.91 -3.02 -10.30
C ARG A 74 8.25 -2.76 -11.67
N GLY A 75 8.96 -2.07 -12.56
CA GLY A 75 8.46 -1.67 -13.89
C GLY A 75 7.75 -2.76 -14.69
N PRO A 76 8.34 -3.95 -14.91
CA PRO A 76 7.68 -5.02 -15.66
C PRO A 76 6.36 -5.49 -15.05
N ILE A 77 6.22 -5.44 -13.73
CA ILE A 77 4.98 -5.82 -13.04
C ILE A 77 3.90 -4.76 -13.29
N LEU A 78 4.23 -3.48 -13.12
CA LEU A 78 3.28 -2.39 -13.38
C LEU A 78 2.74 -2.42 -14.82
N MET A 79 3.59 -2.76 -15.79
CA MET A 79 3.18 -2.88 -17.19
C MET A 79 2.22 -4.04 -17.48
N SER A 80 2.06 -4.97 -16.53
CA SER A 80 1.18 -6.14 -16.61
C SER A 80 -0.07 -6.05 -15.74
N MET A 81 -0.21 -4.97 -14.97
CA MET A 81 -1.41 -4.67 -14.17
C MET A 81 -2.49 -4.03 -15.04
#